data_AF-A0A5D4T2X3-F1
#
_entry.id   AF-A0A5D4T2X3-F1
#
_cell.length_a   1.000
_cell.length_b   1.000
_cell.length_c   1.000
_cell.angle_alpha   90.00
_cell.angle_beta   90.00
_cell.angle_gamma   90.00
#
_symmetry.space_group_name_H-M   'P 1'
#
loop_
_entity.id
_entity.type
_entity.pdbx_description
1 polymer ?
#
loop_
_entity_poly.entity_id
_entity_poly.type
_entity_poly.pdbx_seq_one_letter_code
_entity_poly.pdbx_strand_id
1 'polypeptide(L)'
;MEEVVVQNNLRNKEFRTVEIPKWGNYLRCQWRDCFASHLSSEEQKMIGMDDFLWHLCSWEKVKCFEKEEAIIAFNKQSKYKCTIFYQFIDEAYLINKANTLKVTDLPYEQCHLYYSDIYIMDWNSKWTFIMTHESKCGPYFIQIT
;
A
#
# COMPACT_ATOMS: atom_id res chain seq x y z
N MET A 1 -24.90 3.69 -18.43
CA MET A 1 -23.90 2.73 -17.90
C MET A 1 -22.61 3.03 -18.65
N GLU A 2 -21.75 3.86 -18.07
CA GLU A 2 -20.43 4.11 -18.66
C GLU A 2 -19.56 2.87 -18.44
N GLU A 3 -18.89 2.44 -19.52
CA GLU A 3 -17.88 1.40 -19.47
C GLU A 3 -16.75 1.85 -18.56
N VAL A 4 -16.53 1.11 -17.46
CA VAL A 4 -15.34 1.29 -16.63
C VAL A 4 -14.15 0.89 -17.48
N VAL A 5 -13.37 1.87 -17.93
CA VAL A 5 -12.13 1.65 -18.67
C VAL A 5 -11.16 0.93 -17.75
N VAL A 6 -10.84 -0.33 -18.09
CA VAL A 6 -9.79 -1.12 -17.44
C VAL A 6 -8.44 -0.59 -17.92
N GLN A 7 -7.85 0.37 -17.21
CA GLN A 7 -6.46 0.77 -17.42
C GLN A 7 -5.53 -0.17 -16.65
N ASN A 8 -4.78 -1.00 -17.38
CA ASN A 8 -3.79 -1.90 -16.80
C ASN A 8 -2.50 -1.14 -16.47
N ASN A 9 -2.47 -0.49 -15.30
CA ASN A 9 -1.29 0.21 -14.80
C ASN A 9 -0.28 -0.72 -14.10
N LEU A 10 -0.64 -2.00 -13.86
CA LEU A 10 0.29 -3.03 -13.43
C LEU A 10 1.24 -3.43 -14.57
N ARG A 11 2.48 -3.77 -14.20
CA ARG A 11 3.50 -4.23 -15.16
C ARG A 11 3.08 -5.52 -15.86
N ASN A 12 2.32 -6.37 -15.17
CA ASN A 12 1.69 -7.54 -15.74
C ASN A 12 0.21 -7.27 -16.09
N LYS A 13 -0.14 -7.45 -17.37
CA LYS A 13 -1.47 -7.19 -17.92
C LYS A 13 -2.51 -8.31 -17.65
N GLU A 14 -2.09 -9.43 -17.05
CA GLU A 14 -3.00 -10.55 -16.73
C GLU A 14 -3.93 -10.27 -15.55
N PHE A 15 -3.59 -9.29 -14.71
CA PHE A 15 -4.40 -8.93 -13.56
C PHE A 15 -5.63 -8.14 -13.99
N ARG A 16 -6.79 -8.54 -13.44
CA ARG A 16 -8.02 -7.73 -13.56
C ARG A 16 -7.93 -6.56 -12.57
N THR A 17 -7.46 -5.43 -13.10
CA THR A 17 -7.40 -4.16 -12.39
C THR A 17 -8.66 -3.35 -12.68
N VAL A 18 -9.16 -2.67 -11.66
CA VAL A 18 -10.23 -1.68 -11.80
C VAL A 18 -9.70 -0.40 -11.19
N GLU A 19 -9.58 0.65 -11.99
CA GLU A 19 -9.29 1.97 -11.46
C GLU A 19 -10.49 2.44 -10.62
N ILE A 20 -10.21 2.89 -9.41
CA ILE A 20 -11.18 3.45 -8.48
C ILE A 20 -10.74 4.89 -8.17
N PRO A 21 -10.90 5.81 -9.14
CA PRO A 21 -10.39 7.17 -8.98
C PRO A 21 -11.07 7.86 -7.79
N LYS A 22 -10.34 8.77 -7.13
CA LYS A 22 -10.78 9.54 -5.96
C LYS A 22 -10.84 8.76 -4.64
N TRP A 23 -10.37 7.51 -4.62
CA TRP A 23 -10.34 6.69 -3.41
C TRP A 23 -9.07 6.87 -2.58
N GLY A 24 -8.00 7.50 -3.09
CA GLY A 24 -6.72 7.57 -2.34
C GLY A 24 -6.87 8.18 -0.94
N ASN A 25 -7.55 9.32 -0.78
CA ASN A 25 -7.80 9.89 0.55
C ASN A 25 -8.56 8.92 1.48
N TYR A 26 -9.63 8.31 0.97
CA TYR A 26 -10.41 7.32 1.72
C TYR A 26 -9.52 6.13 2.17
N LEU A 27 -8.70 5.61 1.26
CA LEU A 27 -7.81 4.48 1.55
C LEU A 27 -6.70 4.85 2.53
N ARG A 28 -6.16 6.08 2.47
CA ARG A 28 -5.19 6.58 3.47
C ARG A 28 -5.82 6.68 4.86
N CYS A 29 -7.05 7.19 4.97
CA CYS A 29 -7.79 7.20 6.24
C CYS A 29 -8.04 5.78 6.75
N GLN A 30 -8.57 4.89 5.91
CA GLN A 30 -8.81 3.49 6.28
C GLN A 30 -7.52 2.79 6.70
N TRP A 31 -6.41 3.04 6.03
CA TRP A 31 -5.11 2.49 6.40
C TRP A 31 -4.69 2.93 7.80
N ARG A 32 -4.83 4.22 8.13
CA ARG A 32 -4.55 4.72 9.50
C ARG A 32 -5.43 4.04 10.54
N ASP A 33 -6.72 3.94 10.25
CA ASP A 33 -7.70 3.33 11.16
C ASP A 33 -7.43 1.83 11.40
N CYS A 34 -6.84 1.14 10.42
CA CYS A 34 -6.55 -0.29 10.54
C CYS A 34 -5.20 -0.57 11.21
N PHE A 35 -4.15 0.14 10.79
CA PHE A 35 -2.77 -0.21 11.17
C PHE A 35 -2.18 0.68 12.26
N ALA A 36 -2.76 1.86 12.52
CA ALA A 36 -2.23 2.85 13.46
C ALA A 36 -3.22 3.26 14.57
N SER A 37 -4.35 2.56 14.72
CA SER A 37 -5.39 2.92 15.71
C SER A 37 -4.94 2.82 17.16
N HIS A 38 -3.83 2.14 17.44
CA HIS A 38 -3.23 2.06 18.77
C HIS A 38 -2.45 3.33 19.15
N LEU A 39 -2.20 4.23 18.20
CA LEU A 39 -1.59 5.53 18.45
C LEU A 39 -2.65 6.63 18.53
N SER A 40 -2.52 7.51 19.52
CA SER A 40 -3.28 8.75 19.58
C SER A 40 -2.99 9.68 18.40
N SER A 41 -3.89 10.62 18.12
CA SER A 41 -3.69 11.61 17.06
C SER A 41 -2.42 12.44 17.26
N GLU A 42 -2.07 12.77 18.51
CA GLU A 42 -0.85 13.47 18.87
C GLU A 42 0.40 12.63 18.56
N GLU A 43 0.38 11.34 18.92
CA GLU A 43 1.49 10.42 18.59
C GLU A 43 1.70 10.26 17.10
N GLN A 44 0.63 10.13 16.33
CA GLN A 44 0.71 10.06 14.87
C GLN A 44 1.30 11.35 14.27
N LYS A 45 0.92 12.52 14.79
CA LYS A 45 1.50 13.81 14.37
C LYS A 45 2.98 13.91 14.72
N MET A 46 3.39 13.47 15.92
CA MET A 46 4.78 13.55 16.36
C MET A 46 5.76 12.78 15.47
N ILE A 47 5.30 11.67 14.88
CA ILE A 47 6.11 10.88 13.94
C ILE A 47 5.89 11.31 12.47
N GLY A 48 5.16 12.40 12.21
CA GLY A 48 4.95 12.92 10.85
C GLY A 48 4.10 12.00 9.94
N MET A 49 3.14 11.26 10.49
CA MET A 49 2.29 10.36 9.69
C MET A 49 1.36 11.09 8.71
N ASP A 50 1.08 12.37 8.95
CA ASP A 50 0.29 13.19 8.02
C ASP A 50 1.04 13.42 6.71
N ASP A 51 2.38 13.40 6.74
CA ASP A 51 3.23 13.50 5.55
C ASP A 51 3.48 12.13 4.91
N PHE A 52 3.79 11.10 5.71
CA PHE A 52 4.11 9.75 5.23
C PHE A 52 3.56 8.65 6.15
N LEU A 53 2.62 7.83 5.66
CA LEU A 53 2.03 6.75 6.47
C LEU A 53 3.06 5.70 6.90
N TRP A 54 4.07 5.45 6.06
CA TRP A 54 5.14 4.49 6.34
C TRP A 54 6.03 4.89 7.53
N HIS A 55 5.93 6.13 8.04
CA HIS A 55 6.55 6.53 9.30
C HIS A 55 6.11 5.67 10.48
N LEU A 56 4.91 5.07 10.43
CA LEU A 56 4.49 4.07 11.43
C LEU A 56 5.54 2.95 11.60
N CYS A 57 6.14 2.51 10.48
CA CYS A 57 7.16 1.47 10.47
C CYS A 57 8.55 2.02 10.83
N SER A 58 8.99 3.11 10.18
CA SER A 58 10.35 3.63 10.37
C SER A 58 10.61 4.19 11.77
N TRP A 59 9.56 4.63 12.48
CA TRP A 59 9.61 5.02 13.89
C TRP A 59 9.34 3.85 14.86
N GLU A 60 9.32 2.61 14.35
CA GLU A 60 9.14 1.38 15.13
C GLU A 60 7.86 1.37 15.98
N LYS A 61 6.80 2.07 15.52
CA LYS A 61 5.52 2.14 16.24
C LYS A 61 4.59 0.96 15.95
N VAL A 62 4.96 0.07 15.03
CA VAL A 62 4.24 -1.17 14.74
C VAL A 62 5.23 -2.30 14.48
N LYS A 63 4.88 -3.52 14.85
CA LYS A 63 5.65 -4.69 14.43
C LYS A 63 5.45 -4.89 12.92
N CYS A 64 6.54 -4.90 12.18
CA CYS A 64 6.52 -5.14 10.74
C CYS A 64 7.75 -5.94 10.31
N PHE A 65 7.68 -6.55 9.13
CA PHE A 65 8.87 -6.97 8.41
C PHE A 65 9.38 -5.82 7.57
N GLU A 66 10.69 -5.79 7.33
CA GLU A 66 11.36 -4.76 6.53
C GLU A 66 12.15 -5.41 5.41
N LYS A 67 12.46 -4.65 4.35
CA LYS A 67 13.39 -5.02 3.28
C LYS A 67 13.08 -6.41 2.69
N GLU A 68 14.04 -7.32 2.73
CA GLU A 68 13.92 -8.64 2.10
C GLU A 68 12.83 -9.48 2.78
N GLU A 69 12.72 -9.40 4.10
CA GLU A 69 11.68 -10.08 4.87
C GLU A 69 10.28 -9.59 4.48
N ALA A 70 10.12 -8.27 4.25
CA ALA A 70 8.87 -7.70 3.76
C ALA A 70 8.51 -8.21 2.35
N ILE A 71 9.49 -8.28 1.44
CA ILE A 71 9.31 -8.78 0.08
C ILE A 71 8.92 -10.27 0.10
N ILE A 72 9.60 -11.08 0.91
CA ILE A 72 9.31 -12.51 1.08
C ILE A 72 7.90 -12.69 1.65
N ALA A 73 7.54 -11.93 2.69
CA ALA A 73 6.23 -11.98 3.31
C ALA A 73 5.13 -11.62 2.31
N PHE A 74 5.28 -10.51 1.59
CA PHE A 74 4.34 -10.10 0.56
C PHE A 74 4.20 -11.18 -0.52
N ASN A 75 5.29 -11.67 -1.11
CA ASN A 75 5.21 -12.66 -2.19
C ASN A 75 4.56 -13.97 -1.74
N LYS A 76 4.71 -14.39 -0.48
CA LYS A 76 4.08 -15.59 0.09
C LYS A 76 2.65 -15.38 0.57
N GLN A 77 2.25 -14.14 0.84
CA GLN A 77 0.92 -13.81 1.35
C GLN A 77 -0.18 -14.32 0.41
N SER A 78 -1.21 -14.95 0.96
CA SER A 78 -2.42 -15.28 0.20
C SER A 78 -3.20 -14.01 -0.07
N LYS A 79 -3.44 -13.70 -1.35
CA LYS A 79 -4.11 -12.49 -1.80
C LYS A 79 -5.24 -12.88 -2.72
N TYR A 80 -6.47 -12.51 -2.40
CA TYR A 80 -7.59 -12.66 -3.33
C TYR A 80 -7.99 -11.32 -3.94
N LYS A 81 -8.09 -10.30 -3.07
CA LYS A 81 -8.51 -8.95 -3.44
C LYS A 81 -7.70 -7.96 -2.60
N CYS A 82 -7.11 -6.96 -3.25
CA CYS A 82 -6.35 -5.91 -2.59
C CYS A 82 -6.50 -4.58 -3.33
N THR A 83 -6.21 -3.49 -2.64
CA THR A 83 -6.14 -2.15 -3.21
C THR A 83 -4.69 -1.69 -3.30
N ILE A 84 -4.38 -0.95 -4.37
CA ILE A 84 -3.15 -0.16 -4.50
C ILE A 84 -3.52 1.31 -4.42
N PHE A 85 -2.81 2.09 -3.62
CA PHE A 85 -2.95 3.53 -3.54
C PHE A 85 -1.61 4.18 -3.21
N TYR A 86 -1.56 5.51 -3.26
CA TYR A 86 -0.33 6.28 -3.09
C TYR A 86 -0.45 7.33 -2.00
N GLN A 87 0.69 7.84 -1.54
CA GLN A 87 0.74 8.87 -0.49
C GLN A 87 0.06 10.18 -0.91
N PHE A 88 0.37 10.70 -2.10
CA PHE A 88 0.06 12.10 -2.45
C PHE A 88 -0.99 12.29 -3.55
N ILE A 89 -1.52 11.21 -4.12
CA ILE A 89 -2.54 11.27 -5.17
C ILE A 89 -3.75 10.43 -4.82
N ASP A 90 -4.89 10.74 -5.45
CA ASP A 90 -6.14 10.04 -5.18
C ASP A 90 -6.44 8.90 -6.15
N GLU A 91 -5.53 8.64 -7.09
CA GLU A 91 -5.54 7.44 -7.92
C GLU A 91 -5.40 6.20 -7.04
N ALA A 92 -6.21 5.20 -7.34
CA ALA A 92 -6.17 3.92 -6.66
C ALA A 92 -6.67 2.82 -7.59
N TYR A 93 -6.19 1.61 -7.34
CA TYR A 93 -6.52 0.44 -8.14
C TYR A 93 -7.04 -0.65 -7.25
N LEU A 94 -8.14 -1.28 -7.67
CA LEU A 94 -8.62 -2.52 -7.10
C LEU A 94 -8.14 -3.69 -7.94
N ILE A 95 -7.44 -4.64 -7.32
CA ILE A 95 -6.97 -5.85 -7.97
C ILE A 95 -7.85 -7.02 -7.52
N ASN A 96 -8.46 -7.69 -8.48
CA ASN A 96 -9.18 -8.95 -8.25
C ASN A 96 -8.32 -10.14 -8.67
N LYS A 97 -8.45 -11.26 -7.96
CA LYS A 97 -7.64 -12.49 -8.18
C LYS A 97 -6.14 -12.23 -8.07
N ALA A 98 -5.73 -11.52 -7.02
CA ALA A 98 -4.34 -11.11 -6.79
C ALA A 98 -3.40 -12.25 -6.34
N ASN A 99 -3.80 -13.52 -6.49
CA ASN A 99 -3.12 -14.68 -5.91
C ASN A 99 -1.67 -14.84 -6.37
N THR A 100 -1.37 -14.42 -7.60
CA THR A 100 -0.04 -14.47 -8.20
C THR A 100 0.70 -13.14 -8.18
N LEU A 101 0.12 -12.09 -7.57
CA LEU A 101 0.71 -10.75 -7.51
C LEU A 101 2.01 -10.78 -6.72
N LYS A 102 3.10 -10.39 -7.38
CA LYS A 102 4.44 -10.25 -6.80
C LYS A 102 4.86 -8.79 -6.75
N VAL A 103 5.88 -8.49 -5.95
CA VAL A 103 6.47 -7.14 -5.87
C VAL A 103 6.87 -6.62 -7.26
N THR A 104 7.38 -7.48 -8.14
CA THR A 104 7.82 -7.13 -9.50
C THR A 104 6.71 -6.69 -10.43
N ASP A 105 5.45 -6.99 -10.11
CA ASP A 105 4.29 -6.62 -10.92
C ASP A 105 3.74 -5.23 -10.55
N LEU A 106 4.17 -4.69 -9.41
CA LEU A 106 3.66 -3.45 -8.85
C LEU A 106 4.02 -2.24 -9.73
N PRO A 107 3.14 -1.22 -9.80
CA PRO A 107 3.33 0.00 -10.55
C PRO A 107 4.20 0.98 -9.75
N TYR A 108 5.29 0.47 -9.18
CA TYR A 108 6.23 1.26 -8.40
C TYR A 108 7.21 1.95 -9.34
N GLU A 109 7.35 3.26 -9.17
CA GLU A 109 8.29 4.09 -9.91
C GLU A 109 9.26 4.76 -8.94
N GLN A 110 10.48 4.23 -8.89
CA GLN A 110 11.55 4.81 -8.09
C GLN A 110 11.85 6.24 -8.56
N CYS A 111 12.03 7.16 -7.61
CA CYS A 111 12.31 8.58 -7.87
C CYS A 111 11.17 9.38 -8.54
N HIS A 112 9.95 8.83 -8.66
CA HIS A 112 8.80 9.60 -9.16
C HIS A 112 8.12 10.37 -8.02
N LEU A 113 7.75 11.64 -8.22
CA LEU A 113 7.18 12.48 -7.15
C LEU A 113 5.88 11.92 -6.53
N TYR A 114 5.06 11.26 -7.34
CA TYR A 114 3.72 10.81 -6.92
C TYR A 114 3.54 9.28 -6.80
N TYR A 115 4.44 8.50 -7.42
CA TYR A 115 4.28 7.04 -7.60
C TYR A 115 5.36 6.23 -6.89
N SER A 116 6.15 6.89 -6.04
CA SER A 116 7.26 6.29 -5.29
C SER A 116 6.88 5.91 -3.85
N ASP A 117 5.76 6.39 -3.31
CA ASP A 117 5.19 5.92 -2.05
C ASP A 117 3.89 5.17 -2.34
N ILE A 118 3.98 3.85 -2.41
CA ILE A 118 2.89 2.95 -2.82
C ILE A 118 2.51 2.01 -1.68
N TYR A 119 1.21 1.83 -1.51
CA TYR A 119 0.59 1.01 -0.48
C TYR A 119 -0.30 -0.04 -1.11
N ILE A 120 -0.09 -1.29 -0.72
CA ILE A 120 -0.88 -2.43 -1.17
C ILE A 120 -1.56 -2.98 0.07
N MET A 121 -2.88 -2.83 0.15
CA MET A 121 -3.67 -3.18 1.33
C MET A 121 -4.65 -4.30 1.01
N ASP A 122 -4.75 -5.29 1.90
CA ASP A 122 -5.78 -6.33 1.81
C ASP A 122 -7.18 -5.73 1.77
N TRP A 123 -8.09 -6.32 1.02
CA TRP A 123 -9.48 -5.84 0.98
C TRP A 123 -10.18 -5.88 2.34
N ASN A 124 -9.79 -6.82 3.22
CA ASN A 124 -10.33 -6.92 4.59
C ASN A 124 -9.35 -6.33 5.62
N SER A 125 -8.40 -5.51 5.18
CA SER A 125 -7.45 -4.77 6.03
C SER A 125 -6.62 -5.63 6.99
N LYS A 126 -6.33 -6.88 6.63
CA LYS A 126 -5.54 -7.80 7.47
C LYS A 126 -4.02 -7.61 7.34
N TRP A 127 -3.57 -7.09 6.22
CA TRP A 127 -2.16 -6.85 5.94
C TRP A 127 -2.00 -5.66 5.00
N THR A 128 -0.81 -5.06 5.04
CA THR A 128 -0.39 -4.03 4.10
C THR A 128 1.07 -4.22 3.75
N PHE A 129 1.40 -3.99 2.48
CA PHE A 129 2.76 -3.90 1.97
C PHE A 129 3.02 -2.48 1.49
N ILE A 130 4.21 -1.97 1.73
CA ILE A 130 4.54 -0.56 1.52
C ILE A 130 5.89 -0.48 0.83
N MET A 131 5.97 0.25 -0.28
CA MET A 131 7.26 0.65 -0.86
C MET A 131 7.38 2.17 -0.77
N THR A 132 8.55 2.63 -0.38
CA THR A 132 8.82 4.03 -0.05
C THR A 132 9.72 4.67 -1.10
N HIS A 133 9.61 5.97 -1.25
CA HIS A 133 10.47 6.73 -2.14
C HIS A 133 11.93 6.80 -1.64
N GLU A 134 12.12 6.68 -0.32
CA GLU A 134 13.44 6.68 0.30
C GLU A 134 14.12 5.32 0.19
N SER A 135 15.28 5.26 -0.46
CA SER A 135 16.03 4.02 -0.70
C SER A 135 16.59 3.36 0.56
N LYS A 136 16.66 4.09 1.68
CA LYS A 136 17.13 3.57 2.97
C LYS A 136 16.00 3.04 3.85
N CYS A 137 14.75 3.33 3.50
CA CYS A 137 13.56 2.91 4.22
C CYS A 137 12.81 1.84 3.42
N GLY A 138 12.15 0.95 4.14
CA GLY A 138 11.32 -0.09 3.56
C GLY A 138 12.02 -1.01 2.56
N PRO A 139 11.24 -1.72 1.72
CA PRO A 139 9.78 -1.87 1.85
C PRO A 139 9.38 -2.47 3.20
N TYR A 140 8.12 -2.28 3.59
CA TYR A 140 7.57 -2.76 4.85
C TYR A 140 6.39 -3.70 4.62
N PHE A 141 6.20 -4.65 5.54
CA PHE A 141 5.01 -5.51 5.57
C PHE A 141 4.45 -5.57 6.99
N ILE A 142 3.20 -5.16 7.15
CA ILE A 142 2.47 -5.25 8.41
C ILE A 142 1.39 -6.31 8.24
N GLN A 143 1.23 -7.17 9.24
CA GLN A 143 0.14 -8.13 9.32
C GLN A 143 -0.49 -8.06 10.70
N ILE A 144 -1.79 -7.82 10.72
CA ILE A 144 -2.60 -7.84 11.93
C ILE A 144 -3.10 -9.27 12.10
N THR A 145 -2.95 -9.81 13.30
CA THR A 145 -3.33 -11.20 13.63
C THR A 145 -4.78 -11.28 14.03
#